data_AF-A0A2M7PMA8-F1
#
_entry.id   AF-A0A2M7PMA8-F1
#
_cell.length_a   1.000
_cell.length_b   1.000
_cell.length_c   1.000
_cell.angle_alpha   90.00
_cell.angle_beta   90.00
_cell.angle_gamma   90.00
#
_symmetry.space_group_name_H-M   'P 1'
#
loop_
_entity.id
_entity.type
_entity.pdbx_description
1 polymer ?
#
loop_
_entity_poly.entity_id
_entity_poly.type
_entity_poly.pdbx_seq_one_letter_code
_entity_poly.pdbx_strand_id
1 'polypeptide(L)'
;MGVGMLTGLTKNMFEFFNPREMNPIVIIFFLVIIIEWILSVKWIFFNGGAEKLVKHPGMFTQTEKGNEKFETMKIKLLCVAGIIGGIVGIVMMWKMNIPIDTFGQ
;
A
#
# COMPACT_ATOMS: atom_id res chain seq x y z
N MET A 1 8.27 -4.01 8.91
CA MET A 1 7.55 -4.08 10.19
C MET A 1 8.02 -5.25 11.07
N GLY A 2 7.66 -6.51 10.78
CA GLY A 2 8.00 -7.65 11.65
C GLY A 2 9.49 -7.79 11.98
N VAL A 3 10.36 -7.64 10.98
CA VAL A 3 11.82 -7.67 11.17
C VAL A 3 12.28 -6.57 12.15
N GLY A 4 11.72 -5.35 12.07
CA GLY A 4 12.09 -4.24 12.95
C GLY A 4 11.77 -4.51 14.42
N MET A 5 10.63 -5.16 14.68
CA MET A 5 10.25 -5.54 16.04
C MET A 5 11.11 -6.69 16.58
N LEU A 6 11.34 -7.74 15.79
CA LEU A 6 12.12 -8.90 16.21
C LEU A 6 13.59 -8.57 16.46
N THR A 7 14.12 -7.57 15.77
CA THR A 7 15.52 -7.11 15.92
C THR A 7 15.68 -6.00 16.96
N GLY A 8 14.59 -5.53 17.58
CA GLY A 8 14.62 -4.42 18.53
C GLY A 8 14.92 -3.05 17.90
N LEU A 9 14.89 -2.95 16.57
CA LEU A 9 15.08 -1.69 15.83
C LEU A 9 13.85 -0.77 15.88
N THR A 10 12.70 -1.32 16.30
CA THR A 10 11.48 -0.57 16.63
C THR A 10 10.89 -1.13 17.92
N LYS A 11 10.48 -0.27 18.86
CA LYS A 11 9.90 -0.67 20.15
C LYS A 11 8.47 -1.16 20.02
N ASN A 12 7.71 -0.60 19.08
CA ASN A 12 6.31 -0.97 18.83
C ASN A 12 5.93 -0.81 17.35
N MET A 13 4.76 -1.31 16.97
CA MET A 13 4.25 -1.18 15.60
C MET A 13 3.92 0.26 15.20
N PHE A 14 3.64 1.13 16.18
CA PHE A 14 3.22 2.50 15.95
C PHE A 14 4.36 3.43 15.51
N GLU A 15 5.62 3.05 15.75
CA GLU A 15 6.78 3.77 15.19
C GLU A 15 6.74 3.86 13.65
N PHE A 16 6.13 2.90 12.96
CA PHE A 16 5.97 2.97 11.50
C PHE A 16 5.00 4.07 11.05
N PHE A 17 4.16 4.60 11.95
CA PHE A 17 3.29 5.74 11.70
C PHE A 17 3.97 7.08 12.01
N ASN A 18 5.19 7.08 12.56
CA ASN A 18 5.97 8.29 12.81
C ASN A 18 7.28 8.31 11.99
N PRO A 19 7.21 8.51 10.66
CA PRO A 19 8.40 8.55 9.80
C PRO A 19 9.34 9.72 10.10
N ARG A 20 8.90 10.72 10.89
CA ARG A 20 9.70 11.90 11.25
C ARG A 20 10.83 11.63 12.21
N GLU A 21 10.78 10.54 12.96
CA GLU A 21 11.88 10.14 13.84
C GLU A 21 13.10 9.65 13.06
N MET A 22 13.01 9.60 11.72
CA MET A 22 14.11 9.25 10.82
C MET A 22 14.71 7.86 11.14
N ASN A 23 13.92 6.97 11.74
CA ASN A 23 14.31 5.59 11.97
C ASN A 23 14.60 4.91 10.61
N PRO A 24 15.84 4.44 10.35
CA PRO A 24 16.20 3.85 9.06
C PRO A 24 15.31 2.69 8.63
N ILE A 25 14.84 1.86 9.56
CA ILE A 25 13.97 0.71 9.25
C ILE A 25 12.58 1.17 8.81
N VAL A 26 12.06 2.24 9.40
CA VAL A 26 10.78 2.84 9.00
C VAL A 26 10.92 3.44 7.60
N ILE A 27 12.03 4.13 7.31
CA ILE A 27 12.31 4.68 5.97
C ILE A 27 12.41 3.56 4.93
N ILE A 28 13.18 2.50 5.22
CA ILE A 28 13.31 1.33 4.33
C ILE A 28 11.94 0.71 4.07
N PHE A 29 11.09 0.60 5.09
CA PHE A 29 9.74 0.09 4.93
C PHE A 29 8.89 0.92 3.96
N PHE A 30 8.93 2.26 4.07
CA PHE A 30 8.25 3.13 3.11
C PHE A 30 8.85 3.04 1.69
N LEU A 31 10.17 2.87 1.56
CA LEU A 31 10.80 2.64 0.26
C LEU A 31 10.30 1.35 -0.39
N VAL A 32 10.14 0.27 0.38
CA VAL A 32 9.56 -0.99 -0.12
C VAL A 32 8.13 -0.77 -0.61
N ILE A 33 7.30 -0.05 0.14
CA ILE A 33 5.92 0.29 -0.28
C ILE A 33 5.92 1.05 -1.61
N ILE A 34 6.80 2.06 -1.77
CA ILE A 34 6.89 2.84 -3.01
C ILE A 34 7.30 1.96 -4.18
N ILE A 35 8.26 1.05 -3.98
CA ILE A 35 8.68 0.08 -5.00
C ILE A 35 7.51 -0.84 -5.38
N GLU A 36 6.77 -1.34 -4.40
CA GLU A 36 5.57 -2.16 -4.64
C GLU A 36 4.51 -1.40 -5.44
N TRP A 37 4.29 -0.11 -5.18
CA TRP A 37 3.38 0.71 -5.98
C TRP A 37 3.84 0.85 -7.42
N ILE A 38 5.13 1.13 -7.65
CA ILE A 38 5.69 1.23 -9.01
C ILE A 38 5.53 -0.09 -9.76
N LEU A 39 5.86 -1.22 -9.11
CA LEU A 39 5.69 -2.55 -9.69
C LEU A 39 4.22 -2.89 -9.95
N SER A 40 3.33 -2.50 -9.03
CA SER A 40 1.88 -2.70 -9.17
C SER A 40 1.33 -1.89 -10.35
N VAL A 41 1.70 -0.62 -10.50
CA VAL A 41 1.31 0.21 -11.66
C VAL A 41 1.84 -0.41 -12.94
N LYS A 42 3.13 -0.78 -12.97
CA LYS A 42 3.73 -1.43 -14.14
C LYS A 42 2.97 -2.70 -14.51
N TRP A 43 2.62 -3.52 -13.52
CA TRP A 43 1.93 -4.78 -13.76
C TRP A 43 0.48 -4.60 -14.20
N ILE A 44 -0.30 -3.76 -13.48
CA ILE A 44 -1.73 -3.54 -13.70
C ILE A 44 -1.99 -2.79 -15.03
N PHE A 45 -1.16 -1.79 -15.36
CA PHE A 45 -1.39 -0.95 -16.54
C PHE A 45 -0.66 -1.42 -17.80
N PHE A 46 0.57 -1.94 -17.67
CA PHE A 46 1.42 -2.22 -18.83
C PHE A 46 1.59 -3.72 -19.12
N ASN A 47 1.55 -4.60 -18.12
CA ASN A 47 1.77 -6.05 -18.32
C ASN A 47 0.47 -6.89 -18.32
N GLY A 48 -0.68 -6.25 -18.52
CA GLY A 48 -1.98 -6.93 -18.61
C GLY A 48 -2.47 -7.50 -17.27
N GLY A 49 -2.01 -6.96 -16.14
CA GLY A 49 -2.36 -7.45 -14.80
C GLY A 49 -3.85 -7.28 -14.49
N ALA A 50 -4.44 -6.15 -14.90
CA ALA A 50 -5.87 -5.90 -14.72
C ALA A 50 -6.72 -6.94 -15.47
N GLU A 51 -6.36 -7.24 -16.71
CA GLU A 51 -7.05 -8.20 -17.57
C GLU A 51 -6.92 -9.63 -17.03
N LYS A 52 -5.80 -9.97 -16.38
CA LYS A 52 -5.62 -11.25 -15.66
C LYS A 52 -6.49 -11.35 -14.41
N LEU A 53 -6.64 -10.25 -13.66
CA LEU A 53 -7.47 -10.19 -12.47
C LEU A 53 -8.96 -10.37 -12.80
N VAL A 54 -9.46 -9.76 -13.88
CA VAL A 54 -10.85 -9.96 -14.36
C VAL A 54 -11.14 -11.41 -14.73
N LYS A 55 -10.15 -12.11 -15.32
CA LYS A 55 -10.29 -13.49 -15.80
C LYS A 55 -10.25 -14.54 -14.69
N HIS A 56 -9.95 -14.16 -13.45
CA HIS A 56 -9.91 -15.08 -12.31
C HIS A 56 -11.12 -14.87 -11.39
N PRO A 57 -12.16 -15.72 -11.50
CA PRO A 57 -13.46 -15.54 -10.84
C PRO A 57 -13.43 -15.63 -9.30
N GLY A 58 -12.28 -15.91 -8.68
CA GLY A 58 -12.13 -16.00 -7.23
C GLY A 58 -11.77 -14.70 -6.51
N MET A 59 -11.28 -13.66 -7.21
CA MET A 59 -10.83 -12.39 -6.59
C MET A 59 -11.80 -11.22 -6.80
N PHE A 60 -12.51 -11.19 -7.92
CA PHE A 60 -13.54 -10.20 -8.22
C PHE A 60 -14.78 -10.94 -8.71
N THR A 61 -15.91 -10.74 -8.03
CA THR A 61 -17.19 -11.34 -8.40
C THR A 61 -17.49 -10.98 -9.85
N GLN A 62 -17.53 -11.98 -10.75
CA GLN A 62 -17.89 -11.77 -12.16
C GLN A 62 -19.38 -11.41 -12.25
N THR A 63 -19.69 -10.14 -12.03
CA THR A 63 -20.98 -9.57 -12.37
C THR A 63 -20.96 -9.27 -13.87
N GLU A 64 -21.69 -10.10 -14.61
CA GLU A 64 -22.09 -9.94 -16.02
C GLU A 64 -21.03 -10.30 -17.09
N LYS A 65 -21.23 -11.50 -17.70
CA LYS A 65 -20.63 -11.89 -18.98
C LYS A 65 -20.92 -10.78 -20.02
N GLY A 66 -19.88 -10.06 -20.44
CA GLY A 66 -19.98 -9.03 -21.48
C GLY A 66 -19.34 -7.69 -21.12
N ASN A 67 -19.01 -7.44 -19.85
CA ASN A 67 -18.50 -6.14 -19.40
C ASN A 67 -17.02 -6.13 -18.97
N GLU A 68 -16.18 -6.96 -19.61
CA GLU A 68 -14.76 -7.14 -19.25
C GLU A 68 -13.94 -5.84 -19.27
N LYS A 69 -14.27 -4.91 -20.19
CA LYS A 69 -13.63 -3.59 -20.26
C LYS A 69 -13.91 -2.73 -19.03
N PHE A 70 -15.15 -2.75 -18.53
CA PHE A 70 -15.53 -1.99 -17.34
C PHE A 70 -14.93 -2.58 -16.08
N GLU A 71 -14.88 -3.90 -15.95
CA GLU A 71 -14.21 -4.58 -14.81
C GLU A 71 -12.69 -4.30 -14.81
N THR A 72 -12.06 -4.30 -15.98
CA THR A 72 -10.64 -3.91 -16.13
C THR A 72 -10.43 -2.45 -15.71
N MET A 73 -11.35 -1.55 -16.08
CA MET A 73 -11.30 -0.15 -15.71
C MET A 73 -11.46 0.05 -14.19
N LYS A 74 -12.35 -0.70 -13.53
CA LYS A 74 -12.52 -0.67 -12.06
C LYS A 74 -11.24 -1.04 -11.33
N ILE A 75 -10.54 -2.09 -11.78
CA ILE A 75 -9.28 -2.53 -11.15
C ILE A 75 -8.21 -1.46 -11.29
N LYS A 76 -8.08 -0.86 -12.48
CA LYS A 76 -7.17 0.27 -12.73
C LYS A 76 -7.52 1.47 -11.84
N LEU A 77 -8.81 1.81 -11.72
CA LEU A 77 -9.29 2.90 -10.85
C LEU A 77 -9.00 2.63 -9.37
N LEU A 78 -9.26 1.41 -8.89
CA LEU A 78 -8.98 1.01 -7.51
C LEU A 78 -7.48 1.10 -7.19
N CYS A 79 -6.63 0.70 -8.13
CA CYS A 79 -5.17 0.83 -7.99
C CYS A 79 -4.76 2.29 -7.83
N VAL A 80 -5.26 3.19 -8.69
CA VAL A 80 -4.95 4.63 -8.62
C VAL A 80 -5.49 5.25 -7.33
N ALA A 81 -6.73 4.94 -6.95
CA ALA A 81 -7.34 5.42 -5.72
C ALA A 81 -6.55 4.96 -4.48
N GLY A 82 -6.11 3.70 -4.46
CA GLY A 82 -5.27 3.14 -3.41
C GLY A 82 -3.92 3.84 -3.29
N ILE A 83 -3.25 4.12 -4.41
CA ILE A 83 -1.97 4.86 -4.43
C ILE A 83 -2.17 6.30 -3.96
N ILE A 84 -3.21 7.00 -4.44
CA ILE A 84 -3.53 8.36 -3.98
C ILE A 84 -3.79 8.35 -2.47
N GLY A 85 -4.61 7.42 -1.98
CA GLY A 85 -4.88 7.26 -0.55
C GLY A 85 -3.60 6.99 0.25
N GLY A 86 -2.72 6.13 -0.27
CA GLY A 86 -1.42 5.85 0.33
C GLY A 86 -0.51 7.08 0.40
N ILE A 87 -0.39 7.85 -0.69
CA ILE A 87 0.40 9.10 -0.72
C ILE A 87 -0.14 10.10 0.30
N VAL A 88 -1.46 10.29 0.33
CA VAL A 88 -2.11 11.16 1.31
C VAL A 88 -1.82 10.68 2.72
N GLY A 89 -1.91 9.37 2.99
CA GLY A 89 -1.58 8.77 4.28
C GLY A 89 -0.13 9.03 4.70
N ILE A 90 0.83 8.81 3.81
CA ILE A 90 2.25 9.12 4.07
C ILE A 90 2.42 10.60 4.40
N VAL A 91 1.89 11.51 3.58
CA VAL A 91 1.99 12.96 3.81
C VAL A 91 1.35 13.36 5.15
N MET A 92 0.21 12.78 5.50
CA MET A 92 -0.45 13.00 6.79
C MET A 92 0.44 12.53 7.95
N MET A 93 1.07 11.37 7.88
CA MET A 93 2.00 10.87 8.92
C MET A 93 3.20 11.83 9.13
N TRP A 94 3.72 12.42 8.04
CA TRP A 94 4.77 13.44 8.11
C TRP A 94 4.31 14.78 8.71
N LYS A 95 3.00 15.07 8.72
CA LYS A 95 2.44 16.34 9.23
C LYS A 95 1.81 16.20 10.62
N MET A 96 1.13 15.09 10.92
CA MET A 96 0.43 14.83 12.19
C MET A 96 1.36 14.26 13.27
N ASN A 97 1.61 15.02 14.34
CA ASN A 97 2.47 14.56 15.44
C ASN A 97 1.67 13.54 16.26
N ILE A 98 1.77 12.26 15.89
CA ILE A 98 1.07 11.18 16.57
C ILE A 98 1.89 10.81 17.81
N PRO A 99 1.35 10.93 19.03
CA PRO A 99 2.06 10.56 20.24
C PRO A 99 2.18 9.03 20.33
N ILE A 100 3.31 8.50 19.85
CA ILE A 100 3.58 7.05 19.79
C ILE A 100 3.96 6.44 21.14
N ASP A 101 4.39 7.27 22.11
CA ASP A 101 4.79 6.84 23.46
C ASP A 101 3.61 6.30 24.28
N THR A 102 2.38 6.70 23.94
CA THR A 102 1.15 6.31 24.66
C THR A 102 0.67 4.90 24.36
N PHE A 103 1.14 4.30 23.27
CA PHE A 103 0.67 2.98 22.80
C PHE A 103 1.60 1.83 23.21
N GLY A 104 2.62 2.12 24.02
CA GLY A 104 3.67 1.19 24.46
C GLY A 104 3.78 1.00 25.97
N GLN A 105 2.73 1.28 26.74
CA GLN A 105 2.58 0.75 28.11
C GLN A 105 1.83 -0.58 28.08
#